data_AF-A0A925RSX5-F1
#
_entry.id   AF-A0A925RSX5-F1
#
_cell.length_a   1.000
_cell.length_b   1.000
_cell.length_c   1.000
_cell.angle_alpha   90.00
_cell.angle_beta   90.00
_cell.angle_gamma   90.00
#
_symmetry.space_group_name_H-M   'P 1'
#
loop_
_entity.id
_entity.type
_entity.pdbx_description
1 polymer ?
#
loop_
_entity_poly.entity_id
_entity_poly.type
_entity_poly.pdbx_seq_one_letter_code
_entity_poly.pdbx_strand_id
1 'polypeptide(L)'
;MKTIKSILLVVISVMACSAAFAARTAMMETFDNIPVATLTGTELKLEQVKKAILAGAQKRDWIAKETSPKTITAGIFVRGQFRVTVEIVYSAEQFSVKYKDSENLNYESTAKGAKIHRSYNKWVQALVGSIRNELSAL
;
A
#
# COMPACT_ATOMS: atom_id res chain seq x y z
N MET A 1 19.08 -10.33 58.73
CA MET A 1 18.01 -9.53 58.10
C MET A 1 18.64 -8.32 57.41
N LYS A 2 18.77 -8.33 56.07
CA LYS A 2 19.06 -7.16 55.21
C LYS A 2 19.24 -7.65 53.75
N THR A 3 18.20 -8.22 53.16
CA THR A 3 18.23 -8.72 51.76
C THR A 3 16.94 -8.40 51.00
N ILE A 4 16.35 -7.22 51.22
CA ILE A 4 15.13 -6.81 50.52
C ILE A 4 15.14 -5.30 50.27
N LYS A 5 16.05 -4.80 49.42
CA LYS A 5 15.94 -3.44 48.84
C LYS A 5 16.39 -3.31 47.38
N SER A 6 16.96 -4.35 46.77
CA SER A 6 17.50 -4.25 45.41
C SER A 6 16.63 -4.91 44.32
N ILE A 7 15.49 -5.48 44.68
CA ILE A 7 14.52 -6.06 43.73
C ILE A 7 13.31 -5.11 43.61
N LEU A 8 13.58 -3.84 43.31
CA LEU A 8 12.51 -2.89 42.98
C LEU A 8 13.03 -1.82 42.00
N LEU A 9 13.89 -2.21 41.05
CA LEU A 9 14.34 -1.29 40.01
C LEU A 9 14.61 -1.92 38.64
N VAL A 10 14.23 -3.19 38.43
CA VAL A 10 14.44 -3.89 37.14
C VAL A 10 13.16 -4.01 36.31
N VAL A 11 11.97 -3.80 36.91
CA VAL A 11 10.69 -4.01 36.22
C VAL A 11 10.25 -2.81 35.35
N ILE A 12 10.88 -1.64 35.49
CA ILE A 12 10.47 -0.42 34.75
C ILE A 12 11.08 -0.33 33.33
N SER A 13 12.11 -1.13 33.00
CA SER A 13 12.83 -0.98 31.71
C SER A 13 12.21 -1.71 30.51
N VAL A 14 11.26 -2.63 30.70
CA VAL A 14 10.72 -3.43 29.58
C VAL A 14 9.51 -2.77 28.91
N MET A 15 8.91 -1.76 29.56
CA MET A 15 7.69 -1.10 29.08
C MET A 15 7.94 0.17 28.25
N ALA A 16 9.19 0.42 27.84
CA ALA A 16 9.55 1.57 26.98
C ALA A 16 9.65 1.22 25.49
N CYS A 17 9.71 -0.07 25.12
CA CYS A 17 9.86 -0.45 23.71
C CYS A 17 8.56 -0.35 22.90
N SER A 18 7.38 -0.48 23.52
CA SER A 18 6.11 -0.56 22.78
C SER A 18 5.64 0.77 22.15
N ALA A 19 6.02 1.91 22.73
CA ALA A 19 5.58 3.23 22.26
C ALA A 19 6.25 3.63 20.91
N ALA A 20 7.48 3.18 20.66
CA ALA A 20 8.20 3.46 19.42
C ALA A 20 7.63 2.68 18.21
N PHE A 21 6.97 1.54 18.43
CA PHE A 21 6.35 0.74 17.37
C PHE A 21 5.04 1.35 16.87
N ALA A 22 4.19 1.86 17.77
CA ALA A 22 2.92 2.49 17.41
C ALA A 22 3.11 3.76 16.54
N ALA A 23 4.21 4.50 16.73
CA ALA A 23 4.53 5.70 15.96
C ALA A 23 4.87 5.44 14.47
N ARG A 24 5.00 4.16 14.05
CA ARG A 24 5.37 3.79 12.67
C ARG A 24 4.19 3.28 11.83
N THR A 25 3.09 2.90 12.47
CA THR A 25 1.87 2.40 11.82
C THR A 25 0.81 3.49 11.69
N ALA A 26 0.06 3.48 10.59
CA ALA A 26 -1.07 4.36 10.32
C ALA A 26 -2.29 3.53 9.87
N MET A 27 -3.47 4.12 9.85
CA MET A 27 -4.62 3.50 9.20
C MET A 27 -4.33 3.33 7.71
N MET A 28 -4.60 2.14 7.20
CA MET A 28 -4.48 1.85 5.78
C MET A 28 -5.50 2.67 5.00
N GLU A 29 -5.04 3.38 3.98
CA GLU A 29 -5.93 4.11 3.07
C GLU A 29 -6.59 3.17 2.06
N THR A 30 -7.84 3.49 1.73
CA THR A 30 -8.62 2.78 0.71
C THR A 30 -8.56 3.52 -0.62
N PHE A 31 -8.38 2.77 -1.70
CA PHE A 31 -8.28 3.28 -3.06
C PHE A 31 -9.29 2.55 -3.95
N ASP A 32 -10.57 2.78 -3.70
CA ASP A 32 -11.67 2.10 -4.37
C ASP A 32 -12.38 3.00 -5.39
N ASN A 33 -12.76 2.42 -6.52
CA ASN A 33 -13.60 3.05 -7.56
C ASN A 33 -13.04 4.41 -8.03
N ILE A 34 -11.72 4.48 -8.22
CA ILE A 34 -11.06 5.67 -8.74
C ILE A 34 -11.46 5.83 -10.21
N PRO A 35 -12.04 6.96 -10.62
CA PRO A 35 -12.49 7.17 -11.98
C PRO A 35 -11.31 7.18 -12.95
N VAL A 36 -11.49 6.53 -14.08
CA VAL A 36 -10.65 6.64 -15.27
C VAL A 36 -11.08 7.93 -15.97
N ALA A 37 -10.22 8.95 -15.91
CA ALA A 37 -10.46 10.24 -16.52
C ALA A 37 -9.37 10.56 -17.54
N THR A 38 -9.80 10.98 -18.74
CA THR A 38 -8.94 11.51 -19.81
C THR A 38 -9.09 13.03 -19.89
N LEU A 39 -8.11 13.72 -20.46
CA LEU A 39 -8.22 15.17 -20.68
C LEU A 39 -9.30 15.52 -21.72
N THR A 40 -9.58 14.61 -22.64
CA THR A 40 -10.55 14.80 -23.72
C THR A 40 -11.97 14.41 -23.34
N GLY A 41 -12.17 13.73 -22.20
CA GLY A 41 -13.45 13.14 -21.81
C GLY A 41 -13.84 11.90 -22.63
N THR A 42 -12.94 11.40 -23.48
CA THR A 42 -13.18 10.21 -24.29
C THR A 42 -13.15 8.95 -23.42
N GLU A 43 -14.12 8.06 -23.63
CA GLU A 43 -14.13 6.73 -23.01
C GLU A 43 -12.96 5.88 -23.50
N LEU A 44 -12.24 5.27 -22.57
CA LEU A 44 -11.11 4.40 -22.89
C LEU A 44 -11.54 2.96 -23.08
N LYS A 45 -10.89 2.27 -24.02
CA LYS A 45 -10.99 0.81 -24.13
C LYS A 45 -10.27 0.16 -22.95
N LEU A 46 -10.73 -1.03 -22.55
CA LEU A 46 -10.14 -1.80 -21.44
C LEU A 46 -8.63 -2.01 -21.59
N GLU A 47 -8.16 -2.28 -22.82
CA GLU A 47 -6.72 -2.45 -23.11
C GLU A 47 -5.91 -1.16 -22.94
N GLN A 48 -6.51 0.02 -23.18
CA GLN A 48 -5.85 1.31 -22.95
C GLN A 48 -5.67 1.55 -21.45
N VAL A 49 -6.71 1.26 -20.66
CA VAL A 49 -6.64 1.35 -19.19
C VAL A 49 -5.58 0.39 -18.64
N LYS A 50 -5.59 -0.87 -19.08
CA LYS A 50 -4.56 -1.86 -18.74
C LYS A 50 -3.15 -1.34 -19.03
N LYS A 51 -2.91 -0.83 -20.24
CA LYS A 51 -1.60 -0.31 -20.65
C LYS A 51 -1.16 0.87 -19.77
N ALA A 52 -2.07 1.79 -19.46
CA ALA A 52 -1.81 2.90 -18.57
C ALA A 52 -1.48 2.45 -17.14
N ILE A 53 -2.20 1.45 -16.61
CA ILE A 53 -1.90 0.87 -15.29
C ILE A 53 -0.49 0.26 -15.26
N LEU A 54 -0.12 -0.54 -16.26
CA LEU A 54 1.20 -1.16 -16.34
C LEU A 54 2.31 -0.11 -16.46
N ALA A 55 2.12 0.91 -17.29
CA ALA A 55 3.08 2.01 -17.44
C ALA A 55 3.23 2.84 -16.16
N GLY A 56 2.12 3.17 -15.48
CA GLY A 56 2.11 3.90 -14.22
C GLY A 56 2.80 3.12 -13.10
N ALA A 57 2.58 1.80 -13.04
CA ALA A 57 3.28 0.92 -12.12
C ALA A 57 4.79 0.90 -12.36
N GLN A 58 5.20 0.72 -13.62
CA GLN A 58 6.62 0.70 -14.00
C GLN A 58 7.35 2.00 -13.63
N LYS A 59 6.72 3.17 -13.81
CA LYS A 59 7.27 4.49 -13.43
C LYS A 59 7.48 4.68 -11.92
N ARG A 60 7.01 3.73 -11.10
CA ARG A 60 7.14 3.72 -9.64
C ARG A 60 7.85 2.47 -9.14
N ASP A 61 8.57 1.77 -10.04
CA ASP A 61 9.31 0.54 -9.75
C ASP A 61 8.43 -0.62 -9.26
N TRP A 62 7.12 -0.55 -9.52
CA TRP A 62 6.23 -1.68 -9.28
C TRP A 62 6.32 -2.65 -10.45
N ILE A 63 6.55 -3.92 -10.14
CA ILE A 63 6.48 -5.01 -11.10
C ILE A 63 5.04 -5.47 -11.17
N ALA A 64 4.35 -5.12 -12.25
CA ALA A 64 2.94 -5.41 -12.47
C ALA A 64 2.75 -6.44 -13.59
N LYS A 65 1.82 -7.37 -13.39
CA LYS A 65 1.39 -8.33 -14.41
C LYS A 65 -0.10 -8.59 -14.31
N GLU A 66 -0.75 -8.77 -15.45
CA GLU A 66 -2.13 -9.26 -15.46
C GLU A 66 -2.14 -10.71 -14.96
N THR A 67 -2.95 -10.98 -13.93
CA THR A 67 -3.06 -12.31 -13.32
C THR A 67 -4.38 -13.00 -13.64
N SER A 68 -5.39 -12.22 -14.02
CA SER A 68 -6.69 -12.68 -14.52
C SER A 68 -7.34 -11.54 -15.30
N PRO A 69 -8.38 -11.80 -16.11
CA PRO A 69 -9.08 -10.74 -16.83
C PRO A 69 -9.49 -9.61 -15.88
N LYS A 70 -9.18 -8.36 -16.25
CA LYS A 70 -9.52 -7.15 -15.47
C LYS A 70 -8.80 -7.04 -14.11
N THR A 71 -7.75 -7.83 -13.90
CA THR A 71 -7.02 -7.87 -12.62
C THR A 71 -5.51 -7.94 -12.84
N ILE A 72 -4.80 -6.95 -12.30
CA ILE A 72 -3.34 -6.86 -12.32
C ILE A 72 -2.82 -7.06 -10.90
N THR A 73 -1.88 -7.98 -10.71
CA THR A 73 -1.11 -8.03 -9.46
C THR A 73 0.17 -7.21 -9.64
N ALA A 74 0.43 -6.29 -8.71
CA ALA A 74 1.62 -5.45 -8.71
C ALA A 74 2.38 -5.60 -7.40
N GLY A 75 3.70 -5.72 -7.47
CA GLY A 75 4.55 -5.81 -6.29
C GLY A 75 5.73 -4.85 -6.34
N ILE A 76 6.17 -4.39 -5.17
CA ILE A 76 7.38 -3.56 -5.02
C ILE A 76 8.24 -4.09 -3.89
N PHE A 77 9.57 -3.99 -4.05
CA PHE A 77 10.55 -4.28 -3.03
C PHE A 77 11.40 -3.05 -2.75
N VAL A 78 11.30 -2.51 -1.54
CA VAL A 78 11.88 -1.21 -1.18
C VAL A 78 13.05 -1.42 -0.23
N ARG A 79 14.21 -0.88 -0.62
CA ARG A 79 15.44 -0.82 0.20
C ARG A 79 15.91 -2.17 0.73
N GLY A 80 15.64 -3.27 0.02
CA GLY A 80 16.07 -4.59 0.44
C GLY A 80 15.33 -5.15 1.67
N GLN A 81 14.26 -4.50 2.14
CA GLN A 81 13.64 -4.83 3.42
C GLN A 81 12.12 -4.93 3.37
N PHE A 82 11.44 -4.08 2.60
CA PHE A 82 9.99 -3.98 2.62
C PHE A 82 9.41 -4.54 1.34
N ARG A 83 8.45 -5.46 1.46
CA ARG A 83 7.74 -6.01 0.31
C ARG A 83 6.27 -5.67 0.41
N VAL A 84 5.67 -5.25 -0.71
CA VAL A 84 4.23 -5.06 -0.84
C VAL A 84 3.76 -5.74 -2.10
N THR A 85 2.62 -6.40 -2.02
CA THR A 85 1.84 -6.84 -3.17
C THR A 85 0.44 -6.24 -3.06
N VAL A 86 -0.03 -5.65 -4.16
CA VAL A 86 -1.39 -5.15 -4.31
C VAL A 86 -2.06 -5.81 -5.51
N GLU A 87 -3.39 -5.79 -5.49
CA GLU A 87 -4.23 -6.19 -6.61
C GLU A 87 -4.95 -4.97 -7.17
N ILE A 88 -4.83 -4.75 -8.47
CA ILE A 88 -5.45 -3.65 -9.19
C ILE A 88 -6.57 -4.22 -10.04
N VAL A 89 -7.81 -3.98 -9.63
CA VAL A 89 -9.02 -4.38 -10.37
C VAL A 89 -9.48 -3.20 -11.18
N TYR A 90 -9.77 -3.38 -12.47
CA TYR A 90 -10.05 -2.26 -13.36
C TYR A 90 -11.15 -2.54 -14.40
N SER A 91 -11.79 -1.47 -14.86
CA SER A 91 -12.73 -1.44 -15.97
C SER A 91 -12.34 -0.32 -16.95
N ALA A 92 -13.19 -0.05 -17.94
CA ALA A 92 -13.04 1.13 -18.80
C ALA A 92 -13.25 2.46 -18.03
N GLU A 93 -14.02 2.42 -16.94
CA GLU A 93 -14.52 3.61 -16.25
C GLU A 93 -13.82 3.87 -14.91
N GLN A 94 -13.30 2.84 -14.26
CA GLN A 94 -12.72 2.97 -12.92
C GLN A 94 -11.72 1.86 -12.60
N PHE A 95 -10.88 2.10 -11.59
CA PHE A 95 -10.01 1.07 -11.02
C PHE A 95 -9.92 1.18 -9.50
N SER A 96 -9.56 0.08 -8.86
CA SER A 96 -9.29 0.01 -7.42
C SER A 96 -7.92 -0.60 -7.17
N VAL A 97 -7.23 -0.18 -6.11
CA VAL A 97 -5.98 -0.79 -5.64
C VAL A 97 -6.21 -1.39 -4.25
N LYS A 98 -6.14 -2.71 -4.18
CA LYS A 98 -6.44 -3.49 -2.98
C LYS A 98 -5.17 -4.10 -2.40
N TYR A 99 -5.05 -4.05 -1.08
CA TYR A 99 -3.99 -4.77 -0.38
C TYR A 99 -4.11 -6.28 -0.65
N LYS A 100 -2.99 -6.93 -0.96
CA LYS A 100 -2.92 -8.39 -1.14
C LYS A 100 -2.00 -9.04 -0.11
N ASP A 101 -0.77 -8.55 0.01
CA ASP A 101 0.21 -9.08 0.96
C ASP A 101 1.34 -8.08 1.26
N SER A 102 2.06 -8.27 2.37
CA SER A 102 3.26 -7.51 2.68
C SER A 102 4.21 -8.19 3.67
N GLU A 103 5.48 -7.83 3.57
CA GLU A 103 6.54 -8.25 4.50
C GLU A 103 7.14 -7.00 5.18
N ASN A 104 7.41 -7.10 6.48
CA ASN A 104 8.01 -6.04 7.31
C ASN A 104 7.21 -4.72 7.39
N LEU A 105 5.88 -4.77 7.24
CA LEU A 105 5.01 -3.59 7.36
C LEU A 105 4.04 -3.61 8.54
N ASN A 106 4.11 -4.63 9.40
CA ASN A 106 3.25 -4.76 10.58
C ASN A 106 1.76 -4.60 10.23
N TYR A 107 1.31 -5.31 9.19
CA TYR A 107 -0.10 -5.32 8.83
C TYR A 107 -0.92 -5.96 9.96
N GLU A 108 -1.93 -5.25 10.43
CA GLU A 108 -2.85 -5.71 11.46
C GLU A 108 -4.28 -5.34 11.07
N SER A 109 -5.16 -6.35 10.97
CA SER A 109 -6.59 -6.11 10.74
C SER A 109 -7.31 -5.92 12.08
N THR A 110 -7.91 -4.76 12.28
CA THR A 110 -8.67 -4.44 13.50
C THR A 110 -10.15 -4.24 13.17
N ALA A 111 -11.02 -4.24 14.19
CA ALA A 111 -12.45 -3.92 14.04
C ALA A 111 -12.73 -2.53 13.42
N LYS A 112 -11.75 -1.60 13.45
CA LYS A 112 -11.85 -0.25 12.89
C LYS A 112 -11.24 -0.13 11.48
N GLY A 113 -10.76 -1.24 10.92
CA GLY A 113 -10.00 -1.28 9.66
C GLY A 113 -8.56 -1.77 9.86
N ALA A 114 -7.81 -1.83 8.77
CA ALA A 114 -6.43 -2.28 8.79
C ALA A 114 -5.47 -1.15 9.21
N LYS A 115 -4.45 -1.50 9.99
CA LYS A 115 -3.28 -0.68 10.27
C LYS A 115 -2.06 -1.28 9.57
N ILE A 116 -1.20 -0.41 9.07
CA ILE A 116 0.02 -0.80 8.36
C ILE A 116 1.06 0.31 8.50
N HIS A 117 2.34 -0.02 8.30
CA HIS A 117 3.41 0.96 8.28
C HIS A 117 3.08 2.13 7.33
N ARG A 118 3.25 3.38 7.81
CA ARG A 118 2.84 4.61 7.09
C ARG A 118 3.38 4.76 5.66
N SER A 119 4.48 4.08 5.35
CA SER A 119 5.08 4.15 4.00
C SER A 119 4.24 3.42 2.96
N TYR A 120 3.43 2.44 3.37
CA TYR A 120 2.49 1.76 2.49
C TYR A 120 1.56 2.76 1.79
N ASN A 121 0.88 3.62 2.54
CA ASN A 121 -0.02 4.62 1.96
C ASN A 121 0.73 5.51 0.96
N LYS A 122 1.96 5.95 1.29
CA LYS A 122 2.78 6.77 0.39
C LYS A 122 3.10 6.04 -0.92
N TRP A 123 3.45 4.76 -0.86
CA TRP A 123 3.76 3.98 -2.06
C TRP A 123 2.54 3.75 -2.93
N VAL A 124 1.38 3.44 -2.32
CA VAL A 124 0.13 3.24 -3.06
C VAL A 124 -0.41 4.56 -3.63
N GLN A 125 -0.34 5.66 -2.89
CA GLN A 125 -0.66 7.01 -3.40
C GLN A 125 0.22 7.36 -4.61
N ALA A 126 1.53 7.10 -4.54
CA ALA A 126 2.44 7.38 -5.64
C ALA A 126 2.16 6.51 -6.88
N LEU A 127 1.79 5.24 -6.67
CA LEU A 127 1.32 4.33 -7.72
C LEU A 127 0.05 4.87 -8.38
N VAL A 128 -0.99 5.15 -7.59
CA VAL A 128 -2.28 5.69 -8.06
C VAL A 128 -2.08 7.00 -8.83
N GLY A 129 -1.28 7.92 -8.30
CA GLY A 129 -0.96 9.18 -8.98
C GLY A 129 -0.28 8.96 -10.32
N SER A 130 0.65 8.01 -10.41
CA SER A 130 1.31 7.68 -11.68
C SER A 130 0.34 7.07 -12.69
N ILE A 131 -0.55 6.18 -12.26
CA ILE A 131 -1.59 5.59 -13.13
C ILE A 131 -2.50 6.69 -13.67
N ARG A 132 -2.96 7.62 -12.82
CA ARG A 132 -3.79 8.75 -13.24
C ARG A 132 -3.10 9.63 -14.28
N ASN A 133 -1.79 9.86 -14.13
CA ASN A 133 -1.02 10.62 -15.10
C ASN A 133 -0.93 9.91 -16.46
N GLU A 134 -0.77 8.59 -16.48
CA GLU A 134 -0.82 7.84 -17.75
C GLU A 134 -2.21 7.88 -18.38
N LEU A 135 -3.27 7.75 -17.58
CA LEU A 135 -4.66 7.79 -18.07
C LEU A 135 -5.03 9.16 -18.64
N SER A 136 -4.59 10.25 -17.99
CA SER A 136 -4.88 11.60 -18.45
C SER A 136 -4.17 11.97 -19.76
N ALA A 137 -3.06 11.29 -20.07
CA ALA A 137 -2.27 11.52 -21.26
C ALA A 137 -2.83 10.81 -22.52
N LEU A 138 -3.90 10.03 -22.37
CA LEU A 138 -4.64 9.36 -23.45
C LEU A 138 -5.83 10.21 -23.90
#